data_AF-A0AB39VH93-F1
#
_entry.id   AF-A0AB39VH93-F1
#
_cell.length_a   1.000
_cell.length_b   1.000
_cell.length_c   1.000
_cell.angle_alpha   90.00
_cell.angle_beta   90.00
_cell.angle_gamma   90.00
#
_symmetry.space_group_name_H-M   'P 1'
#
loop_
_entity.id
_entity.type
_entity.pdbx_description
1 polymer ?
#
loop_
_entity_poly.entity_id
_entity_poly.type
_entity_poly.pdbx_seq_one_letter_code
_entity_poly.pdbx_strand_id
1 'polypeptide(L)'
;MDIFVYADESGVFDVKNNEYYVYGGVIFLSKNEKDNANRKYLNVEKKIREHYTQYSEMELKANVLDSKIKNKIFRSANECIKFGVVINQEKIRKEIFRQKKSKQRYLDYAFKIGLKNCFLELIKNNKLKQKEATNIFLFVDEHTTATDGKYELKESLLQEFKYGTFNMNYNKFYIFIS
;
A
#
# COMPACT_ATOMS: atom_id res chain seq x y z
N MET A 1 16.08 -1.99 11.72
CA MET A 1 15.65 -1.96 10.31
C MET A 1 14.45 -1.06 10.19
N ASP A 2 14.44 -0.16 9.22
CA ASP A 2 13.32 0.77 9.01
C ASP A 2 12.56 0.38 7.75
N ILE A 3 11.28 0.06 7.91
CA ILE A 3 10.40 -0.34 6.81
C ILE A 3 9.65 0.90 6.33
N PHE A 4 9.71 1.18 5.03
CA PHE A 4 8.96 2.26 4.41
C PHE A 4 7.89 1.66 3.51
N VAL A 5 6.63 1.98 3.79
CA VAL A 5 5.47 1.52 3.03
C VAL A 5 4.84 2.74 2.36
N TYR A 6 4.76 2.69 1.04
CA TYR A 6 4.04 3.67 0.24
C TYR A 6 2.82 2.98 -0.36
N ALA A 7 1.65 3.56 -0.15
CA ALA A 7 0.42 3.03 -0.71
C ALA A 7 -0.39 4.14 -1.38
N ASP A 8 -1.11 3.73 -2.42
CA ASP A 8 -2.01 4.57 -3.18
C ASP A 8 -3.34 3.83 -3.39
N GLU A 9 -4.41 4.60 -3.49
CA GLU A 9 -5.77 4.13 -3.62
C GLU A 9 -6.25 4.29 -5.07
N SER A 10 -6.86 3.25 -5.63
CA SER A 10 -7.42 3.31 -6.96
C SER A 10 -8.85 2.77 -7.00
N GLY A 11 -9.75 3.62 -7.48
CA GLY A 11 -11.17 3.32 -7.64
C GLY A 11 -12.05 4.09 -6.67
N VAL A 12 -13.35 4.13 -6.98
CA VAL A 12 -14.35 4.79 -6.13
C VAL A 12 -15.10 3.71 -5.36
N PHE A 13 -15.18 3.89 -4.03
CA PHE A 13 -15.90 2.97 -3.13
C PHE A 13 -17.42 3.19 -3.19
N ASP A 14 -17.99 2.77 -4.33
CA ASP A 14 -19.42 2.82 -4.65
C ASP A 14 -19.86 1.56 -5.41
N VAL A 15 -20.74 0.77 -4.78
CA VAL A 15 -21.31 -0.48 -5.28
C VAL A 15 -22.07 -0.31 -6.59
N LYS A 16 -22.62 0.89 -6.85
CA LYS A 16 -23.50 1.08 -8.01
C LYS A 16 -22.75 1.13 -9.35
N ASN A 17 -21.50 1.59 -9.34
CA ASN A 17 -20.78 1.93 -10.56
C ASN A 17 -19.40 1.26 -10.67
N ASN A 18 -18.87 0.68 -9.59
CA ASN A 18 -17.53 0.11 -9.57
C ASN A 18 -17.53 -1.28 -8.92
N GLU A 19 -16.98 -2.26 -9.63
CA GLU A 19 -16.89 -3.65 -9.17
C GLU A 19 -15.70 -3.85 -8.20
N TYR A 20 -14.59 -3.17 -8.47
CA TYR A 20 -13.33 -3.31 -7.74
C TYR A 20 -12.90 -1.99 -7.11
N TYR A 21 -12.28 -2.11 -5.94
CA TYR A 21 -11.50 -1.07 -5.31
C TYR A 21 -10.13 -1.66 -4.98
N VAL A 22 -9.05 -0.93 -5.29
CA VAL A 22 -7.69 -1.48 -5.21
C VAL A 22 -6.79 -0.58 -4.40
N TYR A 23 -6.09 -1.17 -3.43
CA TYR A 23 -4.88 -0.60 -2.86
C TYR A 23 -3.68 -1.11 -3.63
N GLY A 24 -2.81 -0.22 -4.07
CA GLY A 24 -1.50 -0.57 -4.64
C GLY A 24 -0.40 0.05 -3.79
N GLY A 25 0.70 -0.68 -3.57
CA GLY A 25 1.80 -0.10 -2.81
C GLY A 25 3.14 -0.80 -2.99
N VAL A 26 4.17 -0.10 -2.54
CA VAL A 26 5.56 -0.56 -2.53
C VAL A 26 6.14 -0.51 -1.12
N ILE A 27 6.98 -1.49 -0.82
CA ILE A 27 7.63 -1.66 0.49
C ILE A 27 9.14 -1.64 0.28
N PHE A 28 9.83 -0.87 1.11
CA PHE A 28 11.29 -0.85 1.19
C PHE A 28 11.72 -1.26 2.59
N LEU A 29 12.70 -2.13 2.69
CA LEU A 29 13.19 -2.68 3.95
C LEU A 29 14.37 -1.89 4.52
N SER A 30 14.90 -0.95 3.75
CA SER A 30 15.93 -0.01 4.20
C SER A 30 15.81 1.35 3.51
N LYS A 31 16.40 2.37 4.12
CA LYS A 31 16.55 3.70 3.50
C LYS A 31 17.35 3.62 2.20
N ASN A 32 18.38 2.77 2.16
CA ASN A 32 19.21 2.58 0.96
C ASN A 32 18.40 1.99 -0.21
N GLU A 33 17.54 1.01 0.05
CA GLU A 33 16.65 0.45 -0.98
C GLU A 33 15.70 1.52 -1.54
N LYS A 34 15.08 2.30 -0.65
CA LYS A 34 14.22 3.41 -1.03
C LYS A 34 14.95 4.44 -1.90
N ASP A 35 16.13 4.89 -1.47
CA ASP A 35 16.91 5.89 -2.19
C ASP A 35 17.43 5.36 -3.54
N ASN A 36 17.81 4.08 -3.61
CA ASN A 36 18.18 3.42 -4.87
C ASN A 36 17.00 3.30 -5.83
N ALA A 37 15.82 2.90 -5.34
CA ALA A 37 14.60 2.84 -6.15
C ALA A 37 14.23 4.22 -6.70
N ASN A 38 14.31 5.27 -5.86
CA ASN A 38 14.05 6.64 -6.28
C ASN A 38 15.02 7.09 -7.39
N ARG A 39 16.32 6.85 -7.22
CA ARG A 39 17.33 7.15 -8.27
C ARG A 39 17.07 6.38 -9.56
N LYS A 40 16.71 5.09 -9.48
CA LYS A 40 16.35 4.28 -10.65
C LYS A 40 15.13 4.85 -11.36
N TYR A 41 14.11 5.24 -10.61
CA TYR A 41 12.88 5.83 -11.16
C TYR A 41 13.17 7.16 -11.87
N LEU A 42 13.87 8.10 -11.23
CA LEU A 42 14.27 9.38 -11.82
C LEU A 42 15.09 9.20 -13.10
N ASN A 43 16.01 8.23 -13.13
CA ASN A 43 16.78 7.91 -14.32
C ASN A 43 15.91 7.37 -15.48
N VAL A 44 14.91 6.54 -15.16
CA VAL A 44 13.97 6.01 -16.16
C VAL A 44 13.08 7.14 -16.69
N GLU A 45 12.55 7.97 -15.80
CA GLU A 45 11.75 9.15 -16.15
C GLU A 45 12.52 10.11 -17.05
N LYS A 46 13.76 10.47 -16.67
CA LYS A 46 14.62 11.33 -17.47
C LYS A 46 14.85 10.76 -18.87
N LYS A 47 15.17 9.46 -18.98
CA LYS A 47 15.33 8.78 -20.27
C LYS A 47 14.06 8.77 -21.11
N ILE A 48 12.88 8.65 -20.49
CA ILE A 48 11.60 8.72 -21.20
C ILE A 48 11.38 10.13 -21.73
N ARG A 49 11.58 11.16 -20.91
CA ARG A 49 11.42 12.57 -21.32
C ARG A 49 12.39 12.98 -22.42
N GLU A 50 13.64 12.52 -22.35
CA GLU A 50 14.67 12.77 -23.38
C GLU A 50 14.34 12.06 -24.72
N HIS A 51 13.83 10.84 -24.66
CA HIS A 51 13.58 10.02 -25.86
C HIS A 51 12.22 10.29 -26.52
N TYR A 52 11.26 10.83 -25.75
CA TYR A 52 9.91 11.11 -26.20
C TYR A 52 9.54 12.55 -25.84
N THR A 53 9.78 13.47 -26.78
CA THR A 53 9.48 14.91 -26.63
C THR A 53 8.03 15.20 -26.30
N GLN A 54 7.09 14.34 -26.71
CA GLN A 54 5.67 14.43 -26.37
C GLN A 54 5.36 14.33 -24.87
N TYR A 55 6.31 13.85 -24.05
CA TYR A 55 6.14 13.69 -22.61
C TYR A 55 7.04 14.62 -21.77
N SER A 56 7.70 15.62 -22.37
CA SER A 56 8.65 16.49 -21.66
C SER A 56 7.98 17.37 -20.59
N GLU A 57 6.81 17.92 -20.91
CA GLU A 57 6.04 18.87 -20.08
C GLU A 57 4.86 18.21 -19.33
N MET A 58 4.60 16.92 -19.57
CA MET A 58 3.43 16.24 -19.00
C MET A 58 3.81 15.36 -17.81
N GLU A 59 2.90 15.23 -16.86
CA GLU A 59 3.02 14.23 -15.80
C GLU A 59 2.90 12.82 -16.40
N LEU A 60 3.89 11.97 -16.14
CA LEU A 60 3.96 10.62 -16.70
C LEU A 60 2.97 9.66 -15.99
N LYS A 61 1.68 9.84 -16.25
CA LYS A 61 0.63 8.98 -15.69
C LYS A 61 0.40 7.74 -16.53
N ALA A 62 -0.03 6.67 -15.87
CA ALA A 62 -0.32 5.40 -16.54
C ALA A 62 -1.42 5.50 -17.61
N ASN A 63 -2.28 6.50 -17.60
CA ASN A 63 -3.28 6.74 -18.66
C ASN A 63 -2.71 7.45 -19.90
N VAL A 64 -1.62 8.23 -19.75
CA VAL A 64 -0.97 9.01 -20.83
C VAL A 64 0.13 8.21 -21.52
N LEU A 65 0.79 7.31 -20.78
CA LEU A 65 1.93 6.55 -21.27
C LEU A 65 1.52 5.45 -22.27
N ASP A 66 2.37 5.18 -23.26
CA ASP A 66 2.23 4.01 -24.13
C ASP A 66 2.58 2.71 -23.37
N SER A 67 1.97 1.60 -23.75
CA SER A 67 2.12 0.28 -23.14
C SER A 67 3.59 -0.20 -23.13
N LYS A 68 4.37 0.16 -24.15
CA LYS A 68 5.82 -0.14 -24.20
C LYS A 68 6.59 0.58 -23.09
N ILE A 69 6.24 1.83 -22.79
CA ILE A 69 6.89 2.65 -21.77
C ILE A 69 6.46 2.18 -20.38
N LYS A 70 5.18 1.88 -20.17
CA LYS A 70 4.67 1.29 -18.92
C LYS A 70 5.42 0.01 -18.57
N ASN A 71 5.64 -0.87 -19.53
CA ASN A 71 6.40 -2.10 -19.33
C ASN A 71 7.86 -1.84 -18.95
N LYS A 72 8.50 -0.80 -19.50
CA LYS A 72 9.87 -0.42 -19.11
C LYS A 72 9.94 0.07 -17.66
N ILE A 73 8.99 0.91 -17.25
CA ILE A 73 8.87 1.39 -15.86
C ILE A 73 8.58 0.22 -14.91
N PHE A 74 7.66 -0.68 -15.28
CA PHE A 74 7.33 -1.82 -14.44
C PHE A 74 8.53 -2.76 -14.23
N ARG A 75 9.33 -2.97 -15.29
CA ARG A 75 10.56 -3.77 -15.22
C ARG A 75 11.62 -3.13 -14.32
N SER A 76 11.77 -1.80 -14.32
CA SER A 76 12.72 -1.14 -13.41
C SER A 76 12.28 -1.22 -11.95
N ALA A 77 10.99 -1.41 -11.68
CA ALA A 77 10.42 -1.60 -10.35
C ALA A 77 10.27 -3.09 -9.94
N ASN A 78 10.82 -4.05 -10.69
CA ASN A 78 10.69 -5.48 -10.37
C ASN A 78 11.42 -5.92 -9.09
N GLU A 79 12.52 -5.24 -8.76
CA GLU A 79 13.27 -5.52 -7.53
C GLU A 79 12.57 -4.99 -6.29
N CYS A 80 11.60 -4.09 -6.45
CA CYS A 80 10.83 -3.53 -5.34
C CYS A 80 9.81 -4.56 -4.84
N ILE A 81 9.64 -4.61 -3.52
CA ILE A 81 8.54 -5.38 -2.93
C ILE A 81 7.26 -4.61 -3.21
N LYS A 82 6.34 -5.26 -3.90
CA LYS A 82 5.04 -4.70 -4.29
C LYS A 82 3.96 -5.46 -3.55
N PHE A 83 2.92 -4.75 -3.12
CA PHE A 83 1.72 -5.36 -2.58
C PHE A 83 0.49 -4.73 -3.23
N GLY A 84 -0.59 -5.50 -3.25
CA GLY A 84 -1.88 -5.02 -3.73
C GLY A 84 -2.99 -5.67 -2.94
N VAL A 85 -4.02 -4.89 -2.61
CA VAL A 85 -5.24 -5.39 -1.99
C VAL A 85 -6.38 -5.10 -2.95
N VAL A 86 -6.99 -6.17 -3.46
CA VAL A 86 -8.15 -6.05 -4.35
C VAL A 86 -9.40 -6.37 -3.56
N ILE A 87 -10.30 -5.39 -3.53
CA ILE A 87 -11.57 -5.47 -2.83
C ILE A 87 -12.66 -5.60 -3.89
N ASN A 88 -13.36 -6.75 -3.90
CA ASN A 88 -14.58 -6.90 -4.68
C ASN A 88 -15.74 -6.27 -3.90
N GLN A 89 -16.32 -5.20 -4.45
CA GLN A 89 -17.35 -4.40 -3.78
C GLN A 89 -18.71 -5.12 -3.74
N GLU A 90 -18.99 -6.02 -4.67
CA GLU A 90 -20.25 -6.79 -4.72
C GLU A 90 -20.40 -7.77 -3.57
N LYS A 91 -19.27 -8.30 -3.07
CA LYS A 91 -19.25 -9.24 -1.93
C LYS A 91 -19.38 -8.55 -0.58
N ILE A 92 -19.38 -7.22 -0.55
CA ILE A 92 -19.47 -6.43 0.69
C ILE A 92 -20.93 -6.23 1.08
N ARG A 93 -21.23 -6.33 2.38
CA ARG A 93 -22.56 -6.01 2.90
C ARG A 93 -22.92 -4.56 2.57
N LYS A 94 -24.08 -4.36 1.91
CA LYS A 94 -24.58 -3.05 1.47
C LYS A 94 -24.67 -2.02 2.60
N GLU A 95 -24.83 -2.47 3.84
CA GLU A 95 -24.86 -1.65 5.05
C GLU A 95 -23.59 -0.81 5.26
N ILE A 96 -22.43 -1.33 4.85
CA ILE A 96 -21.13 -0.64 4.98
C ILE A 96 -21.09 0.62 4.10
N PHE A 97 -21.82 0.63 2.99
CA PHE A 97 -21.87 1.77 2.08
C PHE A 97 -22.83 2.88 2.55
N ARG A 98 -23.61 2.65 3.61
CA ARG A 98 -24.63 3.58 4.08
C ARG A 98 -24.04 4.82 4.76
N GLN A 99 -22.88 4.70 5.41
CA GLN A 99 -22.24 5.79 6.13
C GLN A 99 -20.79 6.00 5.65
N LYS A 100 -20.38 7.26 5.47
CA LYS A 100 -19.01 7.61 5.07
C LYS A 100 -17.95 7.05 6.03
N LYS A 101 -18.22 7.07 7.34
CA LYS A 101 -17.35 6.49 8.37
C LYS A 101 -17.20 4.97 8.24
N SER A 102 -18.29 4.25 7.99
CA SER A 102 -18.27 2.79 7.83
C SER A 102 -17.49 2.37 6.58
N LYS A 103 -17.61 3.13 5.49
CA LYS A 103 -16.78 2.93 4.28
C LYS A 103 -15.29 3.04 4.60
N GLN A 104 -14.91 4.14 5.25
CA GLN A 104 -13.51 4.41 5.60
C GLN A 104 -12.95 3.34 6.55
N ARG A 105 -13.70 2.92 7.57
CA ARG A 105 -13.27 1.83 8.46
C ARG A 105 -13.07 0.50 7.76
N TYR A 106 -13.90 0.16 6.79
CA TYR A 106 -13.74 -1.07 6.02
C TYR A 106 -12.48 -1.02 5.15
N LEU A 107 -12.25 0.13 4.52
CA LEU A 107 -11.06 0.42 3.73
C LEU A 107 -9.78 0.31 4.59
N ASP A 108 -9.76 0.94 5.75
CA ASP A 108 -8.67 0.85 6.73
C ASP A 108 -8.41 -0.61 7.17
N TYR A 109 -9.50 -1.36 7.43
CA TYR A 109 -9.42 -2.78 7.79
C TYR A 109 -8.82 -3.64 6.67
N ALA A 110 -9.29 -3.45 5.44
CA ALA A 110 -8.80 -4.17 4.27
C ALA A 110 -7.33 -3.87 4.01
N PHE A 111 -6.93 -2.60 4.09
CA PHE A 111 -5.55 -2.18 3.97
C PHE A 111 -4.67 -2.81 5.05
N LYS A 112 -5.11 -2.76 6.33
CA LYS A 112 -4.40 -3.37 7.46
C LYS A 112 -4.15 -4.86 7.25
N ILE A 113 -5.18 -5.61 6.86
CA ILE A 113 -5.05 -7.06 6.63
C ILE A 113 -4.13 -7.35 5.47
N GLY A 114 -4.26 -6.61 4.37
CA GLY A 114 -3.39 -6.75 3.21
C GLY A 114 -1.92 -6.56 3.57
N LEU A 115 -1.61 -5.49 4.32
CA LEU A 115 -0.26 -5.22 4.77
C LEU A 115 0.29 -6.30 5.71
N LYS A 116 -0.52 -6.77 6.66
CA LYS A 116 -0.15 -7.87 7.58
C LYS A 116 0.19 -9.15 6.81
N ASN A 117 -0.64 -9.52 5.84
CA ASN A 117 -0.41 -10.71 5.02
C ASN A 117 0.87 -10.56 4.18
N CYS A 118 1.12 -9.37 3.64
CA CYS A 118 2.36 -9.08 2.92
C CYS A 118 3.59 -9.25 3.83
N PHE A 119 3.58 -8.70 5.04
CA PHE A 119 4.69 -8.88 5.98
C PHE A 119 4.88 -10.35 6.41
N LEU A 120 3.79 -11.09 6.65
CA LEU A 120 3.85 -12.53 6.93
C LEU A 120 4.52 -13.30 5.79
N GLU A 121 4.18 -12.97 4.54
CA GLU A 121 4.79 -13.59 3.37
C GLU A 121 6.28 -13.23 3.22
N LEU A 122 6.66 -11.98 3.50
CA LEU A 122 8.07 -11.56 3.51
C LEU A 122 8.89 -12.27 4.59
N ILE A 123 8.32 -12.51 5.78
CA ILE A 123 8.96 -13.32 6.82
C ILE A 123 9.10 -14.76 6.37
N LYS A 124 8.03 -15.35 5.81
CA LYS A 124 8.06 -16.73 5.29
C LYS A 124 9.14 -16.92 4.21
N ASN A 125 9.34 -15.90 3.38
CA ASN A 125 10.36 -15.87 2.34
C ASN A 125 11.76 -15.47 2.85
N ASN A 126 11.97 -15.36 4.16
CA ASN A 126 13.22 -14.92 4.81
C ASN A 126 13.74 -13.55 4.33
N LYS A 127 12.89 -12.72 3.71
CA LYS A 127 13.23 -11.35 3.30
C LYS A 127 13.16 -10.38 4.47
N LEU A 128 12.37 -10.71 5.50
CA LEU A 128 12.18 -9.90 6.68
C LEU A 128 12.39 -10.76 7.91
N LYS A 129 13.29 -10.35 8.82
CA LYS A 129 13.43 -10.99 10.13
C LYS A 129 12.63 -10.19 11.16
N GLN A 130 11.71 -10.88 11.82
CA GLN A 130 10.75 -10.31 12.75
C GLN A 130 11.39 -9.47 13.88
N LYS A 131 12.61 -9.83 14.30
CA LYS A 131 13.36 -9.14 15.37
C LYS A 131 14.20 -7.95 14.90
N GLU A 132 14.30 -7.70 13.60
CA GLU A 132 15.16 -6.64 13.06
C GLU A 132 14.37 -5.36 12.73
N ALA A 133 13.04 -5.44 12.57
CA ALA A 133 12.18 -4.30 12.26
C ALA A 133 12.01 -3.39 13.49
N THR A 134 12.55 -2.18 13.42
CA THR A 134 12.57 -1.19 14.50
C THR A 134 11.45 -0.17 14.32
N ASN A 135 11.25 0.31 13.09
CA ASN A 135 10.23 1.30 12.76
C ASN A 135 9.53 0.94 11.45
N ILE A 136 8.22 1.24 11.37
CA ILE A 136 7.43 1.17 10.13
C ILE A 136 6.90 2.56 9.83
N PHE A 137 7.33 3.13 8.71
CA PHE A 137 6.89 4.41 8.18
C PHE A 137 5.87 4.15 7.09
N LEU A 138 4.63 4.60 7.29
CA LEU A 138 3.54 4.46 6.34
C LEU A 138 3.19 5.80 5.73
N PHE A 139 3.18 5.83 4.40
CA PHE A 139 2.81 6.97 3.59
C PHE A 139 1.66 6.52 2.69
N VAL A 140 0.46 7.03 2.96
CA VAL A 140 -0.74 6.77 2.17
C VAL A 140 -1.28 8.12 1.73
N ASP A 141 -1.44 8.32 0.43
CA ASP A 141 -2.00 9.55 -0.13
C ASP A 141 -3.55 9.54 -0.05
N GLU A 142 -4.18 10.70 -0.14
CA GLU A 142 -5.65 10.92 -0.07
C GLU A 142 -6.40 10.44 1.18
N HIS A 143 -5.73 9.92 2.21
CA HIS A 143 -6.39 9.72 3.50
C HIS A 143 -6.70 11.08 4.13
N THR A 144 -7.99 11.45 4.19
CA THR A 144 -8.40 12.67 4.87
C THR A 144 -8.00 12.59 6.34
N THR A 145 -6.97 13.33 6.72
CA THR A 145 -6.71 13.76 8.09
C THR A 145 -7.82 14.72 8.52
N ALA A 146 -9.05 14.21 8.63
CA ALA A 146 -10.06 14.86 9.43
C ALA A 146 -9.60 14.73 10.89
N THR A 147 -9.48 15.86 11.57
CA THR A 147 -8.75 16.12 12.81
C THR A 147 -9.24 15.36 14.06
N ASP A 148 -10.07 14.32 13.91
CA ASP A 148 -10.47 13.37 14.95
C ASP A 148 -9.97 11.93 14.69
N GLY A 149 -9.43 11.62 13.51
CA GLY A 149 -9.24 10.25 13.01
C GLY A 149 -7.79 9.73 12.91
N LYS A 150 -6.77 10.55 13.24
CA LYS A 150 -5.34 10.16 13.16
C LYS A 150 -4.99 8.95 14.04
N TYR A 151 -5.90 8.60 14.94
CA TYR A 151 -5.80 7.51 15.88
C TYR A 151 -6.34 6.18 15.32
N GLU A 152 -7.38 6.13 14.47
CA GLU A 152 -7.99 4.83 14.09
C GLU A 152 -7.04 3.91 13.29
N LEU A 153 -6.38 4.38 12.22
CA LEU A 153 -5.47 3.54 11.41
C LEU A 153 -4.14 3.26 12.14
N LYS A 154 -3.53 4.30 12.74
CA LYS A 154 -2.27 4.16 13.49
C LYS A 154 -2.44 3.24 14.70
N GLU A 155 -3.52 3.39 15.47
CA GLU A 155 -3.83 2.52 16.61
C GLU A 155 -4.19 1.13 16.13
N SER A 156 -4.96 0.96 15.05
CA SER A 156 -5.27 -0.36 14.50
C SER A 156 -4.02 -1.12 14.06
N LEU A 157 -3.04 -0.41 13.48
CA LEU A 157 -1.76 -0.99 13.09
C LEU A 157 -0.86 -1.25 14.29
N LEU A 158 -0.79 -0.34 15.27
CA LEU A 158 -0.07 -0.55 16.53
C LEU A 158 -0.64 -1.73 17.32
N GLN A 159 -1.97 -1.84 17.41
CA GLN A 159 -2.65 -2.94 18.07
C GLN A 159 -2.35 -4.26 17.38
N GLU A 160 -2.34 -4.30 16.05
CA GLU A 160 -2.08 -5.54 15.30
C GLU A 160 -0.59 -5.95 15.32
N PHE A 161 0.34 -5.01 15.14
CA PHE A 161 1.76 -5.30 14.98
C PHE A 161 2.56 -5.30 16.29
N LYS A 162 2.22 -4.40 17.22
CA LYS A 162 2.96 -4.24 18.48
C LYS A 162 2.30 -4.98 19.64
N TYR A 163 0.97 -4.90 19.77
CA TYR A 163 0.27 -5.48 20.92
C TYR A 163 -0.36 -6.86 20.62
N GLY A 164 -0.56 -7.19 19.34
CA GLY A 164 -1.40 -8.29 18.92
C GLY A 164 -2.89 -7.96 19.15
N THR A 165 -3.73 -8.15 18.13
CA THR A 165 -5.17 -7.89 18.29
C THR A 165 -5.79 -9.05 19.06
N PHE A 166 -6.16 -8.79 20.32
CA PHE A 166 -6.98 -9.71 21.11
C PHE A 166 -8.40 -9.73 20.52
N ASN A 167 -8.66 -10.69 19.63
CA ASN A 167 -10.00 -11.00 19.19
C ASN A 167 -10.51 -12.14 20.07
N MET A 168 -11.32 -11.83 21.09
CA MET A 168 -11.86 -12.82 22.06
C MET A 168 -12.55 -14.04 21.40
N ASN A 169 -12.90 -13.97 20.12
CA ASN A 169 -13.58 -15.05 19.40
C ASN A 169 -12.71 -15.87 18.43
N TYR A 170 -11.42 -15.53 18.20
CA TYR A 170 -10.57 -16.32 17.29
C TYR A 170 -9.22 -16.61 17.93
N ASN A 171 -9.14 -17.81 18.51
CA ASN A 171 -8.11 -18.36 19.38
C ASN A 171 -6.74 -18.61 18.68
N LYS A 172 -6.17 -17.62 17.97
CA LYS A 172 -4.81 -17.71 17.39
C LYS A 172 -4.06 -16.39 17.46
N PHE A 173 -2.87 -16.46 18.07
CA PHE A 173 -2.00 -15.35 18.40
C PHE A 173 -0.75 -15.36 17.51
N TYR A 174 -0.41 -14.22 16.90
CA TYR A 174 0.85 -14.02 16.19
C TYR A 174 1.42 -12.65 16.56
N ILE A 175 2.33 -12.62 17.55
CA ILE A 175 3.13 -11.43 17.89
C ILE A 175 4.10 -11.16 16.76
N PHE A 176 4.18 -9.89 16.34
CA PHE A 176 5.15 -9.43 15.34
C PHE A 176 6.34 -8.68 15.90
N ILE A 177 6.23 -8.11 17.10
CA ILE A 177 7.32 -7.36 17.74
C ILE A 177 7.28 -7.71 19.23
N SER A 178 8.37 -8.29 19.73
CA SER A 178 8.63 -8.48 21.16
C SER A 178 9.72 -7.53 21.61
#